data_AF-A0A4V1TMP4-F1
#
_entry.id   AF-A0A4V1TMP4-F1
#
_cell.length_a   1.000
_cell.length_b   1.000
_cell.length_c   1.000
_cell.angle_alpha   90.00
_cell.angle_beta   90.00
_cell.angle_gamma   90.00
#
_symmetry.space_group_name_H-M   'P 1'
#
loop_
_entity.id
_entity.type
_entity.pdbx_description
1 polymer ?
#
loop_
_entity_poly.entity_id
_entity_poly.type
_entity_poly.pdbx_seq_one_letter_code
_entity_poly.pdbx_strand_id
1 'polypeptide(L)'
;MTTTRRELLRTLGAGGAAAAMSGCSPLRPSQVPSPPLLSAEDQALRERFAVLRGGGQLVVDSLTPKEGVNIFDESGRTYYAKSGLGPRAGGIFFYGASFGVPRTLRAIWRTGEDIRPDIYRRYSGGTIVGDYTVPVASRIPDDLLQDLRSNPGGGFRLKIRLHDDGVLIGWDIERRPGFDPKKRDQWGEAVYVGPVHSFAGGDFREAEIFNGKPVRMG
;
A
#
# COMPACT_ATOMS: atom_id res chain seq x y z
N MET A 1 -12.85 -67.37 -35.59
CA MET A 1 -11.71 -68.03 -34.90
C MET A 1 -10.43 -67.56 -35.57
N THR A 2 -9.48 -67.16 -34.75
CA THR A 2 -8.11 -66.75 -35.05
C THR A 2 -7.37 -67.74 -35.97
N THR A 3 -6.47 -67.26 -36.85
CA THR A 3 -4.99 -67.24 -36.68
C THR A 3 -4.25 -67.06 -38.03
N THR A 4 -3.26 -66.14 -38.11
CA THR A 4 -1.98 -66.13 -38.91
C THR A 4 -2.03 -66.32 -40.45
N ARG A 5 -1.21 -65.70 -41.33
CA ARG A 5 0.25 -65.39 -41.32
C ARG A 5 0.67 -64.76 -42.68
N ARG A 6 1.89 -64.18 -42.74
CA ARG A 6 2.78 -63.89 -43.92
C ARG A 6 2.46 -62.60 -44.68
N GLU A 7 3.41 -61.74 -45.09
CA GLU A 7 4.77 -61.90 -45.67
C GLU A 7 5.71 -60.72 -45.29
N LEU A 8 6.98 -60.97 -44.92
CA LEU A 8 8.24 -60.86 -45.72
C LEU A 8 8.54 -59.46 -46.30
N LEU A 9 9.51 -58.73 -45.72
CA LEU A 9 10.95 -58.65 -46.08
C LEU A 9 11.26 -57.81 -47.33
N ARG A 10 11.86 -56.63 -47.11
CA ARG A 10 12.91 -56.10 -48.00
C ARG A 10 14.05 -55.49 -47.18
N THR A 11 15.24 -55.85 -47.63
CA THR A 11 16.55 -55.74 -46.99
C THR A 11 17.32 -54.50 -47.47
N LEU A 12 18.06 -53.91 -46.52
CA LEU A 12 19.44 -53.36 -46.58
C LEU A 12 19.90 -52.53 -47.80
N GLY A 13 20.23 -51.27 -47.51
CA GLY A 13 21.27 -50.48 -48.19
C GLY A 13 22.11 -49.75 -47.14
N ALA A 14 23.43 -49.98 -47.17
CA ALA A 14 24.41 -49.58 -46.18
C ALA A 14 24.84 -48.10 -46.29
N GLY A 15 25.25 -47.53 -45.15
CA GLY A 15 25.87 -46.21 -44.99
C GLY A 15 25.49 -45.67 -43.61
N GLY A 16 26.30 -45.80 -42.56
CA GLY A 16 27.64 -45.23 -42.46
C GLY A 16 27.53 -43.86 -41.79
N ALA A 17 27.52 -43.81 -40.45
CA ALA A 17 27.99 -42.68 -39.65
C ALA A 17 27.82 -42.97 -38.14
N ALA A 18 28.93 -42.86 -37.42
CA ALA A 18 28.97 -42.85 -35.97
C ALA A 18 28.18 -41.66 -35.41
N ALA A 19 27.28 -41.90 -34.45
CA ALA A 19 26.66 -40.85 -33.67
C ALA A 19 26.93 -41.13 -32.19
N ALA A 20 27.73 -40.25 -31.59
CA ALA A 20 28.06 -40.23 -30.18
C ALA A 20 26.78 -40.15 -29.33
N MET A 21 26.73 -40.97 -28.29
CA MET A 21 25.73 -40.91 -27.23
C MET A 21 25.90 -39.59 -26.45
N SER A 22 25.30 -38.50 -26.94
CA SER A 22 25.00 -37.33 -26.11
C SER A 22 23.82 -37.68 -25.23
N GLY A 23 24.10 -37.93 -23.96
CA GLY A 23 23.08 -38.05 -22.93
C GLY A 23 22.25 -36.79 -22.85
N CYS A 24 20.97 -36.88 -23.17
CA CYS A 24 19.97 -35.87 -22.86
C CYS A 24 19.87 -35.74 -21.33
N SER A 25 20.58 -34.78 -20.75
CA SER A 25 20.22 -34.28 -19.43
C SER A 25 18.90 -33.53 -19.57
N PRO A 26 17.85 -33.87 -18.82
CA PRO A 26 16.63 -33.06 -18.82
C PRO A 26 16.98 -31.67 -18.30
N LEU A 27 16.64 -30.65 -19.10
CA LEU A 27 16.68 -29.24 -18.69
C LEU A 27 15.91 -29.12 -17.37
N ARG A 28 16.66 -28.84 -16.30
CA ARG A 28 16.13 -28.51 -14.98
C ARG A 28 15.19 -27.32 -15.17
N PRO A 29 13.89 -27.40 -14.80
CA PRO A 29 13.03 -26.23 -14.86
C PRO A 29 13.67 -25.14 -14.00
N SER A 30 13.93 -23.98 -14.61
CA SER A 30 14.39 -22.79 -13.89
C SER A 30 13.51 -22.62 -12.66
N GLN A 31 14.10 -22.82 -11.48
CA GLN A 31 13.47 -22.44 -10.23
C GLN A 31 13.22 -20.95 -10.35
N VAL A 32 11.96 -20.57 -10.59
CA VAL A 32 11.49 -19.22 -10.28
C VAL A 32 11.96 -18.96 -8.86
N PRO A 33 12.75 -17.91 -8.59
CA PRO A 33 13.18 -17.62 -7.25
C PRO A 33 11.92 -17.54 -6.39
N SER A 34 11.81 -18.42 -5.39
CA SER A 34 10.79 -18.26 -4.36
C SER A 34 10.88 -16.81 -3.86
N PRO A 35 9.74 -16.12 -3.68
CA PRO A 35 9.78 -14.77 -3.13
C PRO A 35 10.63 -14.80 -1.84
N PRO A 36 11.52 -13.82 -1.63
CA PRO A 36 12.41 -13.83 -0.48
C PRO A 36 11.57 -14.00 0.78
N LEU A 37 11.97 -14.94 1.64
CA LEU A 37 11.41 -15.07 2.98
C LEU A 37 11.51 -13.70 3.64
N LEU A 38 10.39 -13.22 4.17
CA LEU A 38 10.33 -11.95 4.90
C LEU A 38 11.37 -11.97 6.01
N SER A 39 12.01 -10.82 6.27
CA SER A 39 12.87 -10.73 7.44
C SER A 39 12.04 -10.99 8.71
N ALA A 40 12.69 -11.44 9.79
CA ALA A 40 12.01 -11.65 11.07
C ALA A 40 11.32 -10.36 11.56
N GLU A 41 11.92 -9.20 11.29
CA GLU A 41 11.34 -7.89 11.58
C GLU A 41 10.07 -7.62 10.76
N ASP A 42 10.10 -7.89 9.46
CA ASP A 42 8.93 -7.73 8.58
C ASP A 42 7.79 -8.67 8.99
N GLN A 43 8.12 -9.88 9.45
CA GLN A 43 7.15 -10.82 9.98
C GLN A 43 6.53 -10.31 11.28
N ALA A 44 7.34 -9.88 12.25
CA ALA A 44 6.85 -9.31 13.50
C ALA A 44 5.95 -8.08 13.26
N LEU A 45 6.32 -7.23 12.31
CA LEU A 45 5.51 -6.08 11.91
C LEU A 45 4.16 -6.51 11.33
N ARG A 46 4.16 -7.50 10.43
CA ARG A 46 2.93 -8.05 9.82
C ARG A 46 2.00 -8.72 10.83
N GLU A 47 2.55 -9.30 11.89
CA GLU A 47 1.79 -9.90 12.99
C GLU A 47 1.20 -8.81 13.90
N ARG A 48 2.02 -7.83 14.30
CA ARG A 48 1.60 -6.69 15.12
C ARG A 48 0.42 -5.94 14.50
N PHE A 49 0.52 -5.60 13.22
CA PHE A 49 -0.50 -4.87 12.48
C PHE A 49 -1.54 -5.77 11.77
N ALA A 50 -1.63 -7.06 12.11
CA ALA A 50 -2.56 -7.99 11.46
C ALA A 50 -4.04 -7.55 11.55
N VAL A 51 -4.42 -6.82 12.61
CA VAL A 51 -5.77 -6.26 12.78
C VAL A 51 -6.16 -5.26 11.67
N LEU A 52 -5.17 -4.63 11.01
CA LEU A 52 -5.37 -3.64 9.96
C LEU A 52 -5.51 -4.26 8.56
N ARG A 53 -5.49 -5.60 8.43
CA ARG A 53 -5.62 -6.28 7.13
C ARG A 53 -6.99 -6.07 6.48
N GLY A 54 -8.00 -5.57 7.19
CA GLY A 54 -9.25 -5.11 6.60
C GLY A 54 -9.11 -3.85 5.75
N GLY A 55 -7.94 -3.21 5.77
CA GLY A 55 -7.67 -1.92 5.15
C GLY A 55 -7.71 -0.78 6.15
N GLY A 56 -7.49 0.43 5.65
CA GLY A 56 -7.52 1.65 6.44
C GLY A 56 -7.63 2.87 5.54
N GLN A 57 -7.56 4.05 6.13
CA GLN A 57 -7.48 5.30 5.38
C GLN A 57 -6.10 5.90 5.52
N LEU A 58 -5.58 6.40 4.41
CA LEU A 58 -4.43 7.28 4.35
C LEU A 58 -4.93 8.70 4.10
N VAL A 59 -4.61 9.61 5.02
CA VAL A 59 -4.88 11.04 4.86
C VAL A 59 -3.57 11.75 4.61
N VAL A 60 -3.47 12.48 3.50
CA VAL A 60 -2.27 13.26 3.17
C VAL A 60 -2.66 14.72 2.94
N ASP A 61 -2.04 15.62 3.68
CA ASP A 61 -2.26 17.06 3.54
C ASP A 61 -0.96 17.87 3.64
N SER A 62 -1.09 19.18 3.40
CA SER A 62 -0.04 20.16 3.66
C SER A 62 -0.67 21.54 3.89
N LEU A 63 -0.07 22.33 4.78
CA LEU A 63 -0.52 23.70 5.07
C LEU A 63 0.09 24.74 4.13
N THR A 64 1.13 24.36 3.39
CA THR A 64 1.76 25.19 2.36
C THR A 64 1.77 24.42 1.04
N PRO A 65 1.80 25.08 -0.13
CA PRO A 65 1.85 24.37 -1.40
C PRO A 65 3.05 23.42 -1.48
N LYS A 66 2.83 22.23 -2.03
CA LYS A 66 3.85 21.21 -2.32
C LYS A 66 3.56 20.63 -3.69
N GLU A 67 4.57 20.59 -4.54
CA GLU A 67 4.43 20.09 -5.91
C GLU A 67 5.26 18.82 -6.12
N GLY A 68 4.85 17.99 -7.08
CA GLY A 68 5.59 16.79 -7.46
C GLY A 68 5.87 15.86 -6.28
N VAL A 69 4.85 15.62 -5.45
CA VAL A 69 4.96 14.88 -4.20
C VAL A 69 5.06 13.39 -4.49
N ASN A 70 6.06 12.74 -3.90
CA ASN A 70 6.15 11.29 -3.79
C ASN A 70 6.37 10.90 -2.33
N ILE A 71 5.75 9.82 -1.88
CA ILE A 71 6.03 9.18 -0.60
C ILE A 71 6.32 7.71 -0.89
N PHE A 72 7.42 7.22 -0.35
CA PHE A 72 7.89 5.85 -0.51
C PHE A 72 7.90 5.12 0.82
N ASP A 73 7.68 3.81 0.79
CA ASP A 73 7.93 2.93 1.93
C ASP A 73 9.44 2.59 2.05
N GLU A 74 9.80 1.82 3.08
CA GLU A 74 11.18 1.37 3.32
C GLU A 74 11.79 0.56 2.17
N SER A 75 10.97 -0.02 1.29
CA SER A 75 11.41 -0.79 0.11
C SER A 75 11.55 0.08 -1.14
N GLY A 76 11.31 1.39 -1.04
CA GLY A 76 11.30 2.31 -2.17
C GLY A 76 10.05 2.19 -3.07
N ARG A 77 9.01 1.46 -2.62
CA ARG A 77 7.76 1.36 -3.36
C ARG A 77 6.94 2.62 -3.12
N THR A 78 6.23 3.08 -4.14
CA THR A 78 5.35 4.24 -4.03
C THR A 78 4.23 3.94 -3.03
N TYR A 79 4.23 4.68 -1.92
CA TYR A 79 3.17 4.70 -0.93
C TYR A 79 2.12 5.76 -1.27
N TYR A 80 2.55 6.89 -1.82
CA TYR A 80 1.67 7.97 -2.25
C TYR A 80 2.32 8.83 -3.33
N ALA A 81 1.55 9.39 -4.25
CA ALA A 81 2.04 10.41 -5.17
C ALA A 81 0.93 11.38 -5.59
N LYS A 82 1.25 12.67 -5.69
CA LYS A 82 0.31 13.71 -6.16
C LYS A 82 1.03 14.90 -6.78
N SER A 83 0.45 15.48 -7.83
CA SER A 83 1.03 16.63 -8.53
C SER A 83 1.10 17.87 -7.65
N GLY A 84 0.10 18.09 -6.81
CA GLY A 84 0.01 19.23 -5.90
C GLY A 84 -0.74 18.89 -4.61
N LEU A 85 -0.16 19.27 -3.47
CA LEU A 85 -0.79 19.29 -2.14
C LEU A 85 -0.78 20.72 -1.60
N GLY A 86 -1.74 21.04 -0.74
CA GLY A 86 -1.85 22.33 -0.07
C GLY A 86 -3.16 22.43 0.72
N PRO A 87 -3.47 23.59 1.33
CA PRO A 87 -4.58 23.74 2.27
C PRO A 87 -5.96 23.32 1.74
N ARG A 88 -6.17 23.45 0.42
CA ARG A 88 -7.42 23.10 -0.27
C ARG A 88 -7.31 21.83 -1.10
N ALA A 89 -6.14 21.20 -1.11
CA ALA A 89 -5.79 20.13 -2.03
C ALA A 89 -5.21 18.93 -1.27
N GLY A 90 -5.71 18.60 -0.08
CA GLY A 90 -5.42 17.33 0.59
C GLY A 90 -6.04 16.13 -0.13
N GLY A 91 -5.93 14.94 0.46
CA GLY A 91 -6.69 13.78 -0.02
C GLY A 91 -6.79 12.66 1.01
N ILE A 92 -7.92 11.95 0.94
CA ILE A 92 -8.18 10.74 1.71
C ILE A 92 -8.20 9.58 0.73
N PHE A 93 -7.42 8.54 1.02
CA PHE A 93 -7.28 7.35 0.19
C PHE A 93 -7.58 6.14 1.04
N PHE A 94 -8.32 5.19 0.50
CA PHE A 94 -8.50 3.89 1.15
C PHE A 94 -7.39 2.97 0.68
N TYR A 95 -6.74 2.31 1.62
CA TYR A 95 -5.75 1.30 1.28
C TYR A 95 -6.22 -0.09 1.68
N GLY A 96 -5.95 -1.06 0.81
CA GLY A 96 -6.36 -2.46 1.00
C GLY A 96 -5.43 -3.25 1.93
N ALA A 97 -5.80 -4.51 2.17
CA ALA A 97 -5.10 -5.46 3.05
C ALA A 97 -3.59 -5.59 2.83
N SER A 98 -3.13 -5.33 1.60
CA SER A 98 -1.76 -5.47 1.14
C SER A 98 -0.88 -4.24 1.40
N PHE A 99 -1.48 -3.11 1.78
CA PHE A 99 -0.78 -1.83 1.86
C PHE A 99 0.03 -1.66 3.15
N GLY A 100 -0.41 -2.29 4.25
CA GLY A 100 0.31 -2.35 5.52
C GLY A 100 0.64 -0.99 6.16
N VAL A 101 1.16 -1.06 7.38
CA VAL A 101 1.80 0.09 8.02
C VAL A 101 3.30 -0.02 7.77
N PRO A 102 3.92 0.95 7.06
CA PRO A 102 5.34 0.90 6.73
C PRO A 102 6.21 1.16 7.96
N ARG A 103 7.45 0.66 7.96
CA ARG A 103 8.41 0.99 9.02
C ARG A 103 8.79 2.46 8.98
N THR A 104 9.10 2.92 7.77
CA THR A 104 9.49 4.30 7.51
C THR A 104 8.77 4.81 6.27
N LEU A 105 8.54 6.12 6.23
CA LEU A 105 8.11 6.79 5.02
C LEU A 105 9.17 7.82 4.61
N ARG A 106 9.54 7.81 3.34
CA ARG A 106 10.34 8.86 2.72
C ARG A 106 9.45 9.73 1.84
N ALA A 107 9.21 10.97 2.26
CA ALA A 107 8.48 11.95 1.47
C ALA A 107 9.44 12.89 0.74
N ILE A 108 9.18 13.10 -0.55
CA ILE A 108 9.93 13.99 -1.42
C ILE A 108 8.95 14.93 -2.10
N TRP A 109 9.27 16.22 -2.16
CA TRP A 109 8.56 17.19 -2.99
C TRP A 109 9.52 18.16 -3.68
N ARG A 110 9.01 18.78 -4.73
CA ARG A 110 9.79 19.43 -5.78
C ARG A 110 9.26 20.83 -6.08
N THR A 111 10.06 21.60 -6.80
CA THR A 111 9.67 22.84 -7.47
C THR A 111 10.28 22.88 -8.87
N GLY A 112 9.64 23.55 -9.82
CA GLY A 112 10.14 23.74 -11.19
C GLY A 112 9.13 23.35 -12.28
N GLU A 113 9.32 23.91 -13.47
CA GLU A 113 8.40 23.76 -14.60
C GLU A 113 8.53 22.42 -15.33
N ASP A 114 9.61 21.68 -15.11
CA ASP A 114 9.94 20.39 -15.72
C ASP A 114 9.49 19.19 -14.87
N ILE A 115 8.70 19.41 -13.81
CA ILE A 115 8.10 18.32 -13.02
C ILE A 115 7.16 17.51 -13.90
N ARG A 116 7.40 16.20 -14.01
CA ARG A 116 6.58 15.28 -14.83
C ARG A 116 6.30 13.98 -14.08
N PRO A 117 5.09 13.40 -14.23
CA PRO A 117 4.81 12.06 -13.73
C PRO A 117 5.41 10.99 -14.66
N ASP A 118 5.87 9.89 -14.07
CA ASP A 118 6.19 8.65 -14.79
C ASP A 118 4.93 7.77 -14.98
N ILE A 119 5.09 6.60 -15.60
CA ILE A 119 4.00 5.64 -15.84
C ILE A 119 3.34 5.10 -14.56
N TYR A 120 4.02 5.22 -13.41
CA TYR A 120 3.52 4.84 -12.08
C TYR A 120 3.03 6.06 -11.29
N ARG A 121 2.83 7.20 -11.96
CA ARG A 121 2.42 8.49 -11.38
C ARG A 121 3.40 9.04 -10.34
N ARG A 122 4.66 8.62 -10.36
CA ARG A 122 5.73 9.21 -9.56
C ARG A 122 6.28 10.44 -10.25
N TYR A 123 6.55 11.50 -9.50
CA TYR A 123 7.02 12.76 -10.06
C TYR A 123 8.55 12.85 -10.06
N SER A 124 9.12 13.16 -11.23
CA SER A 124 10.55 13.45 -11.44
C SER A 124 10.73 14.82 -12.11
N GLY A 125 11.98 15.22 -12.37
CA GLY A 125 12.31 16.58 -12.80
C GLY A 125 12.34 17.56 -11.63
N GLY A 126 12.57 18.83 -11.94
CA GLY A 126 12.60 19.92 -10.96
C GLY A 126 13.70 19.80 -9.91
N THR A 127 13.70 20.75 -8.98
CA THR A 127 14.58 20.75 -7.80
C THR A 127 13.86 20.12 -6.62
N ILE A 128 14.51 19.17 -5.94
CA ILE A 128 14.00 18.63 -4.66
C ILE A 128 14.15 19.72 -3.61
N VAL A 129 13.03 20.14 -3.00
CA VAL A 129 13.00 21.15 -1.94
C VAL A 129 12.50 20.61 -0.60
N GLY A 130 12.15 19.32 -0.57
CA GLY A 130 12.03 18.56 0.66
C GLY A 130 12.27 17.08 0.41
N ASP A 131 13.03 16.45 1.32
CA ASP A 131 13.36 15.03 1.31
C ASP A 131 13.52 14.59 2.76
N TYR A 132 12.48 13.98 3.29
CA TYR A 132 12.40 13.63 4.71
C TYR A 132 12.02 12.18 4.86
N THR A 133 12.77 11.47 5.70
CA THR A 133 12.45 10.11 6.10
C THR A 133 12.04 10.09 7.56
N VAL A 134 10.88 9.52 7.86
CA VAL A 134 10.33 9.46 9.22
C VAL A 134 9.93 8.04 9.60
N PRO A 135 10.13 7.63 10.88
CA PRO A 135 9.59 6.37 11.37
C PRO A 135 8.06 6.46 11.49
N VAL A 136 7.38 5.34 11.24
CA VAL A 136 5.90 5.26 11.28
C VAL A 136 5.45 4.12 12.19
N ALA A 137 5.75 2.87 11.83
CA ALA A 137 5.29 1.71 12.58
C ALA A 137 5.60 1.76 14.09
N SER A 138 6.83 2.13 14.45
CA SER A 138 7.27 2.20 15.86
C SER A 138 6.54 3.26 16.68
N ARG A 139 5.86 4.21 16.03
CA ARG A 139 5.17 5.33 16.69
C ARG A 139 3.72 5.06 17.00
N ILE A 140 3.07 4.16 16.26
CA ILE A 140 1.68 3.79 16.51
C ILE A 140 1.62 2.97 17.79
N PRO A 141 0.78 3.33 18.77
CA PRO A 141 0.80 2.68 20.07
C PRO A 141 0.00 1.36 20.07
N ASP A 142 0.40 0.42 20.92
CA ASP A 142 -0.21 -0.92 20.95
C ASP A 142 -1.62 -0.92 21.56
N ASP A 143 -1.94 0.06 22.41
CA ASP A 143 -3.28 0.24 22.98
C ASP A 143 -4.33 0.56 21.92
N LEU A 144 -3.98 1.37 20.91
CA LEU A 144 -4.78 1.64 19.72
C LEU A 144 -5.06 0.35 18.94
N LEU A 145 -4.02 -0.45 18.70
CA LEU A 145 -4.17 -1.72 17.99
C LEU A 145 -5.02 -2.71 18.79
N GLN A 146 -4.87 -2.71 20.12
CA GLN A 146 -5.68 -3.53 21.00
C GLN A 146 -7.15 -3.11 20.99
N ASP A 147 -7.43 -1.82 20.99
CA ASP A 147 -8.79 -1.29 20.86
C ASP A 147 -9.46 -1.71 19.55
N LEU A 148 -8.74 -1.69 18.42
CA LEU A 148 -9.26 -2.21 17.15
C LEU A 148 -9.54 -3.72 17.16
N ARG A 149 -8.74 -4.51 17.89
CA ARG A 149 -8.99 -5.95 18.05
C ARG A 149 -10.23 -6.22 18.88
N SER A 150 -10.42 -5.47 19.95
CA SER A 150 -11.55 -5.62 20.87
C SER A 150 -12.85 -5.03 20.32
N ASN A 151 -12.76 -3.99 19.48
CA ASN A 151 -13.90 -3.24 18.96
C ASN A 151 -13.87 -3.17 17.42
N PRO A 152 -14.29 -4.25 16.71
CA PRO A 152 -14.04 -4.45 15.28
C PRO A 152 -14.84 -3.57 14.29
N GLY A 153 -15.42 -2.45 14.74
CA GLY A 153 -16.16 -1.50 13.90
C GLY A 153 -15.41 -0.20 13.57
N GLY A 154 -14.11 -0.13 13.86
CA GLY A 154 -13.27 1.05 13.64
C GLY A 154 -12.37 0.92 12.41
N GLY A 155 -12.25 2.01 11.65
CA GLY A 155 -11.27 2.17 10.58
C GLY A 155 -10.05 2.93 11.08
N PHE A 156 -8.87 2.32 11.03
CA PHE A 156 -7.62 3.00 11.31
C PHE A 156 -7.31 4.03 10.21
N ARG A 157 -6.91 5.24 10.62
CA ARG A 157 -6.48 6.30 9.71
C ARG A 157 -5.03 6.64 10.00
N LEU A 158 -4.14 6.43 9.04
CA LEU A 158 -2.78 6.97 9.04
C LEU A 158 -2.80 8.35 8.39
N LYS A 159 -2.21 9.34 9.05
CA LYS A 159 -2.20 10.73 8.59
C LYS A 159 -0.77 11.21 8.37
N ILE A 160 -0.55 11.87 7.24
CA ILE A 160 0.74 12.43 6.85
C ILE A 160 0.52 13.89 6.51
N ARG A 161 1.22 14.77 7.21
CA ARG A 161 1.26 16.20 6.88
C ARG A 161 2.64 16.59 6.43
N LEU A 162 2.73 17.15 5.23
CA LEU A 162 3.97 17.73 4.73
C LEU A 162 4.11 19.16 5.26
N HIS A 163 5.19 19.41 5.99
CA HIS A 163 5.58 20.71 6.53
C HIS A 163 6.88 21.18 5.85
N ASP A 164 7.17 22.47 5.87
CA ASP A 164 8.39 23.00 5.25
C ASP A 164 9.66 22.49 5.97
N ASP A 165 9.55 22.22 7.28
CA ASP A 165 10.64 21.70 8.12
C ASP A 165 10.62 20.17 8.30
N GLY A 166 9.68 19.45 7.68
CA GLY A 166 9.64 18.00 7.81
C GLY A 166 8.30 17.34 7.53
N VAL A 167 8.16 16.10 8.00
CA VAL A 167 6.94 15.30 7.82
C VAL A 167 6.38 14.96 9.19
N LEU A 168 5.11 15.29 9.39
CA LEU A 168 4.39 15.00 10.62
C LEU A 168 3.51 13.76 10.39
N ILE A 169 3.55 12.84 11.35
CA ILE A 169 2.74 11.62 11.33
C ILE A 169 1.68 11.72 12.40
N GLY A 170 0.43 11.46 12.02
CA GLY A 170 -0.71 11.39 12.92
C GLY A 170 -1.51 10.11 12.70
N TRP A 171 -2.40 9.82 13.63
CA TRP A 171 -3.34 8.70 13.50
C TRP A 171 -4.62 8.96 14.27
N ASP A 172 -5.68 8.25 13.90
CA ASP A 172 -6.86 8.05 14.73
C ASP A 172 -7.58 6.74 14.35
N ILE A 173 -8.65 6.43 15.08
CA ILE A 173 -9.65 5.46 14.70
C ILE A 173 -10.95 6.19 14.40
N GLU A 174 -11.45 6.06 13.17
CA GLU A 174 -12.79 6.50 12.77
C GLU A 174 -13.81 5.38 13.04
N ARG A 175 -14.90 5.71 13.72
CA ARG A 175 -16.04 4.82 13.96
C ARG A 175 -17.33 5.49 13.53
N ARG A 176 -18.37 4.70 13.26
CA ARG A 176 -19.72 5.19 12.97
C ARG A 176 -20.75 4.49 13.85
N PRO A 177 -20.85 4.86 15.14
CA PRO A 177 -21.77 4.21 16.07
C PRO A 177 -23.21 4.31 15.59
N GLY A 178 -23.89 3.18 15.41
CA GLY A 178 -25.28 3.16 14.92
C GLY A 178 -25.42 3.26 13.39
N PHE A 179 -24.31 3.23 12.64
CA PHE A 179 -24.38 3.04 11.19
C PHE A 179 -24.86 1.61 10.89
N ASP A 180 -25.97 1.54 10.15
CA ASP A 180 -26.49 0.29 9.59
C ASP A 180 -26.57 0.46 8.07
N PRO A 181 -25.77 -0.29 7.29
CA PRO A 181 -25.75 -0.18 5.84
C PRO A 181 -27.06 -0.61 5.16
N LYS A 182 -28.00 -1.23 5.90
CA LYS A 182 -29.34 -1.61 5.42
C LYS A 182 -30.41 -0.59 5.77
N LYS A 183 -30.16 0.29 6.74
CA LYS A 183 -31.13 1.30 7.16
C LYS A 183 -31.31 2.33 6.05
N ARG A 184 -32.57 2.64 5.73
CA ARG A 184 -32.96 3.66 4.76
C ARG A 184 -33.82 4.73 5.43
N ASP A 185 -33.71 5.95 4.94
CA ASP A 185 -34.62 7.03 5.31
C ASP A 185 -35.97 6.91 4.55
N GLN A 186 -36.86 7.87 4.77
CA GLN A 186 -38.18 7.90 4.12
C GLN A 186 -38.12 8.02 2.59
N TRP A 187 -36.98 8.40 2.02
CA TRP A 187 -36.75 8.55 0.58
C TRP A 187 -36.03 7.34 -0.02
N GLY A 188 -35.69 6.33 0.79
CA GLY A 188 -34.95 5.15 0.34
C GLY A 188 -33.43 5.35 0.29
N GLU A 189 -32.91 6.44 0.87
CA GLU A 189 -31.47 6.74 0.91
C GLU A 189 -30.82 6.15 2.16
N ALA A 190 -29.52 5.85 2.09
CA ALA A 190 -28.80 5.33 3.25
C ALA A 190 -28.78 6.36 4.39
N VAL A 191 -29.17 5.93 5.60
CA VAL A 191 -29.16 6.83 6.76
C VAL A 191 -27.72 7.20 7.11
N TYR A 192 -27.41 8.49 6.96
CA TYR A 192 -26.09 9.02 7.29
C TYR A 192 -25.89 9.06 8.81
N VAL A 193 -24.74 8.55 9.25
CA VAL A 193 -24.25 8.68 10.62
C VAL A 193 -22.86 9.29 10.57
N GLY A 194 -22.69 10.38 11.31
CA GLY A 194 -21.42 11.10 11.40
C GLY A 194 -20.30 10.23 11.98
N PRO A 195 -19.07 10.36 11.48
CA PRO A 195 -17.93 9.67 12.07
C PRO A 195 -17.61 10.23 13.47
N VAL A 196 -17.16 9.33 14.35
CA VAL A 196 -16.59 9.66 15.65
C VAL A 196 -15.15 9.20 15.65
N HIS A 197 -14.24 10.11 16.03
CA HIS A 197 -12.81 9.84 16.04
C HIS A 197 -12.33 9.60 17.47
N SER A 198 -11.47 8.60 17.64
CA SER A 198 -10.86 8.21 18.93
C SER A 198 -9.38 7.90 18.73
N PHE A 199 -8.61 7.83 19.82
CA PHE A 199 -7.16 7.56 19.76
C PHE A 199 -6.36 8.54 18.88
N ALA A 200 -6.82 9.78 18.77
CA ALA A 200 -6.12 10.81 18.00
C ALA A 200 -4.74 11.10 18.61
N GLY A 201 -3.68 10.84 17.85
CA GLY A 201 -2.30 10.98 18.33
C GLY A 201 -1.29 11.22 17.20
N GLY A 202 -0.01 11.26 17.58
CA GLY A 202 1.11 11.57 16.70
C GLY A 202 1.64 12.99 16.88
N ASP A 203 2.34 13.50 15.87
CA ASP A 203 2.95 14.84 15.90
C ASP A 203 1.91 15.95 15.73
N PHE A 204 0.73 15.61 15.21
CA PHE A 204 -0.33 16.56 14.94
C PHE A 204 -1.71 15.90 15.03
N ARG A 205 -2.75 16.74 15.08
CA ARG A 205 -4.15 16.29 15.05
C ARG A 205 -4.92 17.16 14.08
N GLU A 206 -5.57 16.58 13.07
CA GLU A 206 -6.46 17.31 12.13
C GLU A 206 -7.33 18.34 12.85
N ALA A 207 -7.56 19.50 12.23
CA ALA A 207 -8.46 20.49 12.80
C ALA A 207 -9.85 19.89 13.02
N GLU A 208 -10.46 20.22 14.15
CA GLU A 208 -11.85 19.84 14.41
C GLU A 208 -12.75 20.93 13.84
N ILE A 209 -13.65 20.55 12.93
CA ILE A 209 -14.58 21.47 12.27
C ILE A 209 -16.00 21.09 12.68
N PHE A 210 -16.71 22.01 13.32
CA PHE A 210 -18.11 21.86 13.69
C PHE A 210 -18.93 22.96 12.99
N ASN A 211 -19.95 22.56 12.23
CA ASN A 211 -20.79 23.48 11.43
C ASN A 211 -19.99 24.46 10.55
N GLY A 212 -18.95 23.95 9.87
CA GLY A 212 -18.09 24.74 9.00
C GLY A 212 -17.14 25.70 9.72
N LYS A 213 -17.11 25.69 11.06
CA LYS A 213 -16.19 26.50 11.86
C LYS A 213 -15.14 25.63 12.54
N PRO A 214 -13.85 26.01 12.52
CA PRO A 214 -12.84 25.32 13.30
C PRO A 214 -13.13 25.53 14.78
N VAL A 215 -13.32 24.44 15.52
CA VAL A 215 -13.43 24.44 16.99
C VAL A 215 -12.13 24.02 17.66
N ARG A 216 -11.21 23.40 16.91
CA ARG A 216 -9.83 23.17 17.32
C ARG A 216 -8.90 23.31 16.11
N MET A 217 -7.87 24.14 16.26
CA MET A 217 -6.79 24.21 15.28
C MET A 217 -5.90 22.97 15.40
N GLY A 218 -5.43 22.46 14.27
CA GLY A 218 -4.67 21.22 14.18
C GLY A 218 -3.24 21.40 13.73
#